data_AF-A0A553P613-F1
#
_entry.id   AF-A0A553P613-F1
#
_cell.length_a   1.000
_cell.length_b   1.000
_cell.length_c   1.000
_cell.angle_alpha   90.00
_cell.angle_beta   90.00
_cell.angle_gamma   90.00
#
_symmetry.space_group_name_H-M   'P 1'
#
loop_
_entity.id
_entity.type
_entity.pdbx_description
1 polymer ?
#
loop_
_entity_poly.entity_id
_entity_poly.type
_entity_poly.pdbx_seq_one_letter_code
_entity_poly.pdbx_strand_id
1 'polypeptide(L)'
;MLNYYAQTPIMTPSQLKRLDGHKYNCTNEWNTVIQWTPMWVAPNAITMIGLIVNILTSLILMYFCPTAKEPCPRWAALLCGFGLFIYQTLDAIDGKQARRTNTISPMGELFDHGCDSVSTVFVSIASSCVVSLGHYPYSLMLQCFLASFLFYSAHWQTYVTGTMRFGKFDVTEGQMSVMAMMFITAIFGPQIWDISVIGVSFRYLPSMFAFTMGCIAFLGILNKISDGGVGRNGSTVAGTSIIAPVIHIGAVLLSGLYVAKYSVEDIFENNPIIFVILFGLMATKVTNKLIVAHMSKSEIWNPYDLSFLVPLVFFANRKMSAKIPETYLLTLGLIFISVDLYFYSSAICMEICNHMRLHLFKITDKSKKSE
;
A
#
# COMPACT_ATOMS: atom_id res chain seq x y z
N MET A 1 -13.17 -6.91 -18.64
CA MET A 1 -11.97 -7.01 -17.78
C MET A 1 -11.46 -8.45 -17.63
N LEU A 2 -12.28 -9.41 -17.18
CA LEU A 2 -11.88 -10.85 -17.09
C LEU A 2 -11.31 -11.43 -18.39
N ASN A 3 -12.03 -11.30 -19.51
CA ASN A 3 -11.51 -11.78 -20.81
C ASN A 3 -10.28 -11.01 -21.29
N TYR A 4 -10.11 -9.74 -20.90
CA TYR A 4 -8.94 -8.96 -21.28
C TYR A 4 -7.69 -9.47 -20.56
N TYR A 5 -7.69 -9.57 -19.24
CA TYR A 5 -6.54 -10.10 -18.50
C TYR A 5 -6.28 -11.59 -18.74
N ALA A 6 -7.30 -12.37 -19.11
CA ALA A 6 -7.12 -13.78 -19.49
C ALA A 6 -6.51 -13.96 -20.89
N GLN A 7 -6.73 -13.03 -21.82
CA GLN A 7 -6.27 -13.12 -23.22
C GLN A 7 -5.01 -12.28 -23.50
N THR A 8 -4.76 -11.25 -22.70
CA THR A 8 -3.55 -10.43 -22.78
C THR A 8 -2.71 -10.63 -21.52
N PRO A 9 -1.64 -11.45 -21.59
CA PRO A 9 -0.77 -11.66 -20.44
C PRO A 9 -0.13 -10.35 -20.00
N ILE A 10 -0.12 -10.10 -18.69
CA ILE A 10 0.40 -8.86 -18.10
C ILE A 10 1.92 -8.85 -18.17
N MET A 11 2.56 -9.99 -17.91
CA MET A 11 3.99 -10.16 -18.09
C MET A 11 4.33 -10.85 -19.39
N THR A 12 5.34 -10.32 -20.06
CA THR A 12 5.98 -10.94 -21.22
C THR A 12 6.75 -12.21 -20.81
N PRO A 13 6.94 -13.18 -21.72
CA PRO A 13 7.73 -14.38 -21.43
C PRO A 13 9.18 -14.08 -21.00
N SER A 14 9.75 -12.96 -21.45
CA SER A 14 11.09 -12.52 -21.06
C SER A 14 11.14 -11.96 -19.63
N GLN A 15 10.08 -11.27 -19.18
CA GLN A 15 9.91 -10.85 -17.78
C GLN A 15 9.83 -12.06 -16.85
N LEU A 16 9.03 -13.06 -17.22
CA LEU A 16 8.89 -14.30 -16.45
C LEU A 16 10.24 -15.03 -16.29
N LYS A 17 11.00 -15.20 -17.37
CA LYS A 17 12.33 -15.85 -17.34
C LYS A 17 13.36 -15.11 -16.47
N ARG A 18 13.22 -13.78 -16.31
CA ARG A 18 14.13 -12.99 -15.45
C ARG A 18 13.84 -13.21 -13.95
N LEU A 19 12.64 -13.62 -13.58
CA LEU A 19 12.26 -13.93 -12.19
C LEU A 19 13.02 -15.15 -11.64
N ASP A 20 13.42 -16.09 -12.48
CA ASP A 20 14.18 -17.29 -12.10
C ASP A 20 15.49 -16.96 -11.36
N GLY A 21 16.08 -15.78 -11.62
CA GLY A 21 17.33 -15.33 -11.02
C GLY A 21 17.19 -14.52 -9.73
N HIS A 22 15.97 -14.22 -9.26
CA HIS A 22 15.74 -13.35 -8.10
C HIS A 22 15.90 -14.11 -6.77
N LYS A 23 16.53 -13.49 -5.76
CA LYS A 23 16.80 -14.10 -4.44
C LYS A 23 16.29 -13.21 -3.32
N TYR A 24 15.39 -13.73 -2.48
CA TYR A 24 14.81 -13.04 -1.33
C TYR A 24 15.59 -13.36 -0.03
N ASN A 25 16.03 -12.32 0.69
CA ASN A 25 16.74 -12.42 1.99
C ASN A 25 16.14 -11.43 3.00
N CYS A 26 15.71 -11.90 4.18
CA CYS A 26 15.29 -11.04 5.30
C CYS A 26 15.57 -11.73 6.66
N THR A 27 16.04 -10.99 7.66
CA THR A 27 16.32 -11.45 9.04
C THR A 27 15.66 -10.53 10.06
N ASN A 28 14.79 -11.06 10.95
CA ASN A 28 14.14 -10.33 12.04
C ASN A 28 13.78 -11.27 13.21
N GLU A 29 13.39 -10.75 14.40
CA GLU A 29 13.38 -11.42 15.72
C GLU A 29 12.05 -12.06 16.21
N TRP A 30 11.09 -12.38 15.34
CA TRP A 30 9.86 -13.15 15.71
C TRP A 30 10.03 -14.68 15.79
N ASN A 31 11.02 -15.20 16.51
CA ASN A 31 11.34 -16.65 16.48
C ASN A 31 10.40 -17.51 17.35
N THR A 32 9.67 -16.92 18.29
CA THR A 32 8.74 -17.65 19.16
C THR A 32 7.39 -17.87 18.48
N VAL A 33 6.79 -16.81 17.92
CA VAL A 33 5.45 -16.87 17.30
C VAL A 33 5.41 -17.84 16.12
N ILE A 34 6.48 -17.88 15.31
CA ILE A 34 6.57 -18.78 14.17
C ILE A 34 6.44 -20.26 14.58
N GLN A 35 6.83 -20.64 15.80
CA GLN A 35 6.72 -22.03 16.27
C GLN A 35 5.27 -22.49 16.40
N TRP A 36 4.34 -21.55 16.62
CA TRP A 36 2.91 -21.84 16.72
C TRP A 36 2.24 -21.96 15.35
N THR A 37 2.88 -21.50 14.28
CA THR A 37 2.38 -21.64 12.92
C THR A 37 2.56 -23.09 12.44
N PRO A 38 1.47 -23.80 12.06
CA PRO A 38 1.58 -25.15 11.53
C PRO A 38 2.36 -25.22 10.22
N MET A 39 3.09 -26.31 9.99
CA MET A 39 3.94 -26.49 8.79
C MET A 39 3.18 -26.56 7.47
N TRP A 40 1.87 -26.79 7.50
CA TRP A 40 1.02 -26.85 6.30
C TRP A 40 0.47 -25.48 5.88
N VAL A 41 0.58 -24.46 6.71
CA VAL A 41 0.10 -23.11 6.41
C VAL A 41 1.06 -22.43 5.44
N ALA A 42 0.55 -22.06 4.27
CA ALA A 42 1.31 -21.35 3.25
C ALA A 42 1.63 -19.90 3.69
N PRO A 43 2.84 -19.38 3.43
CA PRO A 43 3.22 -18.00 3.77
C PRO A 43 2.20 -16.95 3.29
N ASN A 44 1.81 -17.00 2.02
CA ASN A 44 0.85 -16.04 1.44
C ASN A 44 -0.54 -16.10 2.10
N ALA A 45 -0.91 -17.23 2.71
CA ALA A 45 -2.16 -17.31 3.46
C ALA A 45 -2.07 -16.52 4.77
N ILE A 46 -0.89 -16.51 5.41
CA ILE A 46 -0.61 -15.72 6.61
C ILE A 46 -0.74 -14.23 6.28
N THR A 47 -0.08 -13.77 5.22
CA THR A 47 -0.17 -12.39 4.71
C THR A 47 -1.62 -11.99 4.43
N MET A 48 -2.37 -12.83 3.71
CA MET A 48 -3.77 -12.55 3.35
C MET A 48 -4.69 -12.48 4.59
N ILE A 49 -4.51 -13.39 5.56
CA ILE A 49 -5.28 -13.35 6.82
C ILE A 49 -4.98 -12.06 7.59
N GLY A 50 -3.69 -11.69 7.68
CA GLY A 50 -3.28 -10.41 8.27
C GLY A 50 -3.99 -9.24 7.60
N LEU A 51 -3.89 -9.14 6.27
CA LEU A 51 -4.52 -8.07 5.50
C LEU A 51 -6.03 -8.00 5.73
N ILE A 52 -6.74 -9.12 5.72
CA ILE A 52 -8.18 -9.18 5.97
C ILE A 52 -8.51 -8.63 7.36
N VAL A 53 -7.77 -9.06 8.40
CA VAL A 53 -7.97 -8.54 9.77
C VAL A 53 -7.76 -7.03 9.82
N ASN A 54 -6.69 -6.52 9.19
CA ASN A 54 -6.41 -5.09 9.17
C ASN A 54 -7.50 -4.29 8.46
N ILE A 55 -7.93 -4.73 7.27
CA ILE A 55 -8.96 -4.06 6.50
C ILE A 55 -10.28 -4.06 7.25
N LEU A 56 -10.72 -5.21 7.79
CA LEU A 56 -12.01 -5.31 8.48
C LEU A 56 -12.06 -4.42 9.72
N THR A 57 -11.01 -4.45 10.55
CA THR A 57 -10.96 -3.62 11.76
C THR A 57 -10.86 -2.12 11.44
N SER A 58 -10.13 -1.76 10.37
CA SER A 58 -10.06 -0.39 9.87
C SER A 58 -11.41 0.09 9.30
N LEU A 59 -12.11 -0.76 8.54
CA LEU A 59 -13.44 -0.44 8.00
C LEU A 59 -14.49 -0.26 9.09
N ILE A 60 -14.43 -1.05 10.17
CA ILE A 60 -15.29 -0.87 11.35
C ILE A 60 -15.06 0.52 11.95
N LEU A 61 -13.81 0.94 12.13
CA LEU A 61 -13.49 2.28 12.63
C LEU A 61 -14.02 3.37 11.69
N MET A 62 -13.77 3.23 10.38
CA MET A 62 -14.24 4.17 9.35
C MET A 62 -15.75 4.29 9.27
N TYR A 63 -16.48 3.20 9.53
CA TYR A 63 -17.95 3.21 9.58
C TYR A 63 -18.49 4.16 10.66
N PHE A 64 -17.81 4.24 11.81
CA PHE A 64 -18.17 5.19 12.88
C PHE A 64 -17.61 6.60 12.67
N CYS A 65 -16.65 6.76 11.76
CA CYS A 65 -15.97 8.03 11.48
C CYS A 65 -15.98 8.36 9.97
N PRO A 66 -17.15 8.41 9.29
CA PRO A 66 -17.23 8.48 7.83
C PRO A 66 -16.56 9.72 7.22
N THR A 67 -16.48 10.82 7.97
CA THR A 67 -15.78 12.05 7.53
C THR A 67 -14.44 12.27 8.24
N ALA A 68 -14.03 11.34 9.09
CA ALA A 68 -12.91 11.49 10.02
C ALA A 68 -13.01 12.75 10.90
N LYS A 69 -14.21 13.32 11.10
CA LYS A 69 -14.47 14.43 12.04
C LYS A 69 -15.09 13.90 13.33
N GLU A 70 -15.78 12.77 13.25
CA GLU A 70 -16.50 12.18 14.34
C GLU A 70 -15.54 11.69 15.43
N PRO A 71 -15.90 11.82 16.72
CA PRO A 71 -15.12 11.23 17.79
C PRO A 71 -15.19 9.71 17.69
N CYS A 72 -14.06 9.05 17.45
CA CYS A 72 -14.06 7.61 17.26
C CYS A 72 -14.48 6.85 18.53
N PRO A 73 -15.30 5.78 18.41
CA PRO A 73 -15.60 4.93 19.56
C PRO A 73 -14.34 4.26 20.09
N ARG A 74 -14.14 4.34 21.41
CA ARG A 74 -12.94 3.82 22.08
C ARG A 74 -12.69 2.34 21.82
N TRP A 75 -13.75 1.53 21.78
CA TRP A 75 -13.67 0.11 21.48
C TRP A 75 -13.28 -0.15 20.01
N ALA A 76 -13.70 0.71 19.08
CA ALA A 76 -13.35 0.60 17.67
C ALA A 76 -11.87 0.97 17.44
N ALA A 77 -11.39 2.01 18.14
CA ALA A 77 -9.96 2.34 18.18
C ALA A 77 -9.12 1.20 18.77
N LEU A 78 -9.59 0.59 19.87
CA LEU A 78 -8.92 -0.57 20.48
C LEU A 78 -8.87 -1.76 19.52
N LEU A 79 -10.00 -2.08 18.88
CA LEU A 79 -10.12 -3.16 17.90
C LEU A 79 -9.19 -2.93 16.70
N CYS A 80 -9.12 -1.70 16.18
CA CYS A 80 -8.23 -1.34 15.09
C CYS A 80 -6.75 -1.43 15.50
N GLY A 81 -6.40 -0.97 16.71
CA GLY A 81 -5.04 -1.12 17.27
C GLY A 81 -4.62 -2.59 17.38
N PHE A 82 -5.48 -3.47 17.90
CA PHE A 82 -5.22 -4.91 17.92
C PHE A 82 -5.20 -5.55 16.53
N GLY A 83 -6.07 -5.10 15.61
CA GLY A 83 -6.07 -5.55 14.23
C GLY A 83 -4.76 -5.26 13.51
N LEU A 84 -4.22 -4.06 13.70
CA LEU A 84 -2.91 -3.66 13.18
C LEU A 84 -1.76 -4.45 13.84
N PHE A 85 -1.85 -4.72 15.15
CA PHE A 85 -0.88 -5.58 15.84
C PHE A 85 -0.86 -7.00 15.26
N ILE A 86 -2.04 -7.58 15.03
CA ILE A 86 -2.17 -8.90 14.39
C ILE A 86 -1.59 -8.85 12.97
N TYR A 87 -1.94 -7.83 12.18
CA TYR A 87 -1.38 -7.63 10.84
C TYR A 87 0.15 -7.65 10.86
N GLN A 88 0.76 -6.74 11.62
CA GLN A 88 2.20 -6.61 11.70
C GLN A 88 2.89 -7.89 12.20
N THR A 89 2.26 -8.61 13.13
CA THR A 89 2.78 -9.88 13.63
C THR A 89 2.75 -10.97 12.56
N LEU A 90 1.63 -11.08 11.81
CA LEU A 90 1.47 -12.08 10.75
C LEU A 90 2.38 -11.79 9.55
N ASP A 91 2.48 -10.52 9.18
CA ASP A 91 3.41 -10.00 8.17
C ASP A 91 4.87 -10.38 8.52
N ALA A 92 5.31 -10.09 9.74
CA ALA A 92 6.69 -10.36 10.14
C ALA A 92 7.06 -11.86 10.21
N ILE A 93 6.07 -12.78 10.23
CA ILE A 93 6.31 -14.22 10.26
C ILE A 93 6.14 -14.91 8.90
N ASP A 94 5.60 -14.26 7.87
CA ASP A 94 5.34 -14.93 6.59
C ASP A 94 6.64 -15.35 5.87
N GLY A 95 7.65 -14.49 5.79
CA GLY A 95 8.95 -14.77 5.21
C GLY A 95 9.74 -15.75 6.07
N LYS A 96 9.50 -15.75 7.38
CA LYS A 96 10.04 -16.77 8.30
C LYS A 96 9.43 -18.13 8.04
N GLN A 97 8.11 -18.18 7.83
CA GLN A 97 7.43 -19.40 7.43
C GLN A 97 7.97 -19.88 6.10
N ALA A 98 8.13 -19.00 5.11
CA ALA A 98 8.69 -19.35 3.80
C ALA A 98 10.10 -19.96 3.90
N ARG A 99 10.95 -19.45 4.81
CA ARG A 99 12.25 -20.06 5.13
C ARG A 99 12.08 -21.42 5.80
N ARG A 100 11.23 -21.52 6.81
CA ARG A 100 10.99 -22.75 7.60
C ARG A 100 10.42 -23.89 6.75
N THR A 101 9.56 -23.58 5.78
CA THR A 101 8.95 -24.55 4.86
C THR A 101 9.73 -24.71 3.55
N ASN A 102 10.87 -24.03 3.38
CA ASN A 102 11.65 -24.02 2.14
C ASN A 102 10.85 -23.60 0.89
N THR A 103 9.91 -22.67 1.04
CA THR A 103 9.02 -22.14 -0.01
C THR A 103 9.26 -20.67 -0.36
N ILE A 104 10.46 -20.15 -0.10
CA ILE A 104 10.86 -18.81 -0.56
C ILE A 104 10.69 -18.72 -2.08
N SER A 105 10.03 -17.66 -2.55
CA SER A 105 9.82 -17.43 -3.98
C SER A 105 9.60 -15.95 -4.27
N PRO A 106 9.91 -15.46 -5.49
CA PRO A 106 9.54 -14.12 -5.93
C PRO A 106 8.03 -13.85 -5.77
N MET A 107 7.20 -14.86 -6.03
CA MET A 107 5.75 -14.75 -5.85
C MET A 107 5.35 -14.36 -4.42
N GLY A 108 6.04 -14.91 -3.41
CA GLY A 108 5.79 -14.58 -2.01
C GLY A 108 6.12 -13.12 -1.70
N GLU A 109 7.28 -12.64 -2.17
CA GLU A 109 7.70 -11.24 -2.01
C GLU A 109 6.74 -10.25 -2.69
N LEU A 110 6.27 -10.56 -3.91
CA LEU A 110 5.26 -9.74 -4.58
C LEU A 110 3.94 -9.71 -3.79
N PHE A 111 3.52 -10.86 -3.25
CA PHE A 111 2.26 -10.98 -2.54
C PHE A 111 2.29 -10.21 -1.22
N ASP A 112 3.37 -10.36 -0.47
CA ASP A 112 3.69 -9.62 0.76
C ASP A 112 3.61 -8.10 0.54
N HIS A 113 4.51 -7.55 -0.28
CA HIS A 113 4.56 -6.11 -0.55
C HIS A 113 3.33 -5.57 -1.27
N GLY A 114 2.66 -6.41 -2.07
CA GLY A 114 1.39 -6.07 -2.70
C GLY A 114 0.23 -5.95 -1.71
N CYS A 115 0.25 -6.71 -0.61
CA CYS A 115 -0.70 -6.59 0.49
C CYS A 115 -0.37 -5.38 1.37
N ASP A 116 0.91 -5.13 1.66
CA ASP A 116 1.37 -3.96 2.39
C ASP A 116 0.95 -2.64 1.74
N SER A 117 0.97 -2.58 0.41
CA SER A 117 0.55 -1.38 -0.32
C SER A 117 -0.95 -1.09 -0.18
N VAL A 118 -1.79 -2.11 0.03
CA VAL A 118 -3.21 -1.95 0.36
C VAL A 118 -3.35 -1.57 1.84
N SER A 119 -2.67 -2.30 2.72
CA SER A 119 -2.66 -2.08 4.17
C SER A 119 -2.32 -0.62 4.53
N THR A 120 -1.31 -0.05 3.87
CA THR A 120 -0.87 1.34 4.03
C THR A 120 -2.02 2.36 3.85
N VAL A 121 -2.91 2.13 2.87
CA VAL A 121 -4.07 2.99 2.63
C VAL A 121 -5.03 2.96 3.82
N PHE A 122 -5.41 1.77 4.28
CA PHE A 122 -6.36 1.61 5.39
C PHE A 122 -5.78 2.11 6.71
N VAL A 123 -4.51 1.81 7.00
CA VAL A 123 -3.82 2.27 8.22
C VAL A 123 -3.71 3.80 8.25
N SER A 124 -3.36 4.43 7.13
CA SER A 124 -3.25 5.89 7.06
C SER A 124 -4.60 6.60 7.29
N ILE A 125 -5.70 6.06 6.75
CA ILE A 125 -7.05 6.59 7.01
C ILE A 125 -7.46 6.34 8.46
N ALA A 126 -7.28 5.11 8.97
CA ALA A 126 -7.62 4.77 10.35
C ALA A 126 -6.90 5.68 11.35
N SER A 127 -5.61 5.95 11.09
CA SER A 127 -4.79 6.88 11.87
C SER A 127 -5.40 8.29 11.87
N SER A 128 -5.93 8.74 10.73
CA SER A 128 -6.60 10.04 10.59
C SER A 128 -7.95 10.08 11.32
N CYS A 129 -8.72 8.99 11.32
CA CYS A 129 -10.00 8.89 12.04
C CYS A 129 -9.80 9.02 13.55
N VAL A 130 -8.77 8.36 14.10
CA VAL A 130 -8.52 8.33 15.54
C VAL A 130 -8.22 9.70 16.13
N VAL A 131 -7.52 10.54 15.37
CA VAL A 131 -7.23 11.92 15.77
C VAL A 131 -8.26 12.91 15.26
N SER A 132 -9.32 12.48 14.58
CA SER A 132 -10.33 13.35 13.94
C SER A 132 -9.73 14.38 12.96
N LEU A 133 -8.81 13.93 12.10
CA LEU A 133 -8.10 14.80 11.15
C LEU A 133 -8.99 15.36 10.03
N GLY A 134 -10.23 14.88 9.89
CA GLY A 134 -11.21 15.39 8.94
C GLY A 134 -11.62 16.85 9.17
N HIS A 135 -11.35 17.41 10.36
CA HIS A 135 -11.44 18.86 10.60
C HIS A 135 -10.40 19.66 9.80
N TYR A 136 -9.34 19.00 9.33
CA TYR A 136 -8.24 19.55 8.55
C TYR A 136 -8.04 18.72 7.28
N PRO A 137 -8.94 18.86 6.28
CA PRO A 137 -8.97 17.99 5.10
C PRO A 137 -7.62 17.96 4.37
N TYR A 138 -6.92 19.08 4.24
CA TYR A 138 -5.58 19.11 3.63
C TYR A 138 -4.52 18.32 4.42
N SER A 139 -4.58 18.32 5.75
CA SER A 139 -3.68 17.52 6.59
C SER A 139 -3.99 16.03 6.46
N LEU A 140 -5.27 15.66 6.41
CA LEU A 140 -5.71 14.29 6.14
C LEU A 140 -5.20 13.80 4.78
N MET A 141 -5.41 14.60 3.73
CA MET A 141 -4.91 14.27 2.39
C MET A 141 -3.39 14.13 2.38
N LEU A 142 -2.67 15.10 2.95
CA LEU A 142 -1.21 15.09 3.01
C LEU A 142 -0.70 13.84 3.72
N GLN A 143 -1.26 13.48 4.87
CA GLN A 143 -0.85 12.30 5.64
C GLN A 143 -1.06 11.00 4.86
N CYS A 144 -2.25 10.80 4.27
CA CYS A 144 -2.55 9.59 3.51
C CYS A 144 -1.75 9.50 2.21
N PHE A 145 -1.58 10.62 1.49
CA PHE A 145 -0.79 10.66 0.26
C PHE A 145 0.70 10.49 0.54
N LEU A 146 1.21 11.07 1.64
CA LEU A 146 2.58 10.88 2.09
C LEU A 146 2.85 9.42 2.45
N ALA A 147 1.95 8.75 3.16
CA ALA A 147 2.09 7.33 3.48
C ALA A 147 2.24 6.47 2.22
N SER A 148 1.32 6.61 1.26
CA SER A 148 1.39 5.91 -0.03
C SER A 148 2.65 6.28 -0.83
N PHE A 149 3.05 7.56 -0.82
CA PHE A 149 4.24 8.03 -1.52
C PHE A 149 5.53 7.46 -0.92
N LEU A 150 5.65 7.40 0.41
CA LEU A 150 6.82 6.84 1.07
C LEU A 150 6.94 5.34 0.83
N PHE A 151 5.81 4.62 0.90
CA PHE A 151 5.77 3.19 0.59
C PHE A 151 6.18 2.91 -0.87
N TYR A 152 5.66 3.70 -1.82
CA TYR A 152 6.10 3.67 -3.22
C TYR A 152 7.60 4.01 -3.35
N SER A 153 8.09 5.00 -2.60
CA SER A 153 9.48 5.46 -2.66
C SER A 153 10.45 4.39 -2.15
N ALA A 154 10.07 3.59 -1.16
CA ALA A 154 10.87 2.43 -0.73
C ALA A 154 11.05 1.41 -1.88
N HIS A 155 9.99 1.17 -2.66
CA HIS A 155 10.05 0.31 -3.83
C HIS A 155 10.79 0.95 -5.00
N TRP A 156 10.72 2.28 -5.12
CA TRP A 156 11.51 3.03 -6.09
C TRP A 156 13.00 2.88 -5.80
N GLN A 157 13.40 3.00 -4.53
CA GLN A 157 14.75 2.70 -4.10
C GLN A 157 15.18 1.29 -4.54
N THR A 158 14.34 0.29 -4.30
CA THR A 158 14.61 -1.11 -4.67
C THR A 158 14.73 -1.27 -6.20
N TYR A 159 13.88 -0.59 -6.98
CA TYR A 159 13.95 -0.57 -8.44
C TYR A 159 15.25 0.04 -8.98
N VAL A 160 15.80 1.04 -8.28
CA VAL A 160 17.08 1.67 -8.66
C VAL A 160 18.26 0.83 -8.21
N THR A 161 18.25 0.37 -6.95
CA THR A 161 19.41 -0.21 -6.26
C THR A 161 19.47 -1.73 -6.28
N GLY A 162 18.44 -2.39 -6.81
CA GLY A 162 18.35 -3.84 -6.89
C GLY A 162 18.07 -4.55 -5.56
N THR A 163 18.08 -3.83 -4.43
CA THR A 163 17.88 -4.39 -3.09
C THR A 163 17.11 -3.42 -2.21
N MET A 164 16.16 -3.93 -1.42
CA MET A 164 15.50 -3.11 -0.41
C MET A 164 16.46 -2.89 0.75
N ARG A 165 16.64 -1.64 1.15
CA ARG A 165 17.55 -1.26 2.25
C ARG A 165 16.76 -0.43 3.25
N PHE A 166 16.57 -0.97 4.44
CA PHE A 166 15.78 -0.32 5.48
C PHE A 166 16.50 0.89 6.10
N GLY A 167 15.71 1.86 6.57
CA GLY A 167 16.19 2.98 7.37
C GLY A 167 16.32 2.62 8.85
N LYS A 168 16.75 3.59 9.67
CA LYS A 168 16.64 3.48 11.15
C LYS A 168 15.19 3.62 11.65
N PHE A 169 14.38 4.32 10.88
CA PHE A 169 12.94 4.45 11.08
C PHE A 169 12.29 4.07 9.77
N ASP A 170 11.45 3.05 9.81
CA ASP A 170 10.84 2.45 8.63
C ASP A 170 9.38 2.06 8.94
N VAL A 171 8.79 1.22 8.09
CA VAL A 171 7.38 0.78 8.20
C VAL A 171 7.05 0.25 9.60
N THR A 172 7.96 -0.50 10.24
CA THR A 172 7.74 -1.09 11.57
C THR A 172 7.53 -0.03 12.65
N GLU A 173 8.43 0.95 12.78
CA GLU A 173 8.30 2.02 13.78
C GLU A 173 7.12 2.93 13.48
N GLY A 174 6.80 3.14 12.21
CA GLY A 174 5.59 3.84 11.76
C GLY A 174 4.32 3.14 12.24
N GLN A 175 4.20 1.83 12.00
CA GLN A 175 3.06 1.03 12.45
C GLN A 175 2.94 1.00 13.99
N MET A 176 4.06 0.87 14.70
CA MET A 176 4.09 0.96 16.17
C MET A 176 3.58 2.31 16.68
N SER A 177 3.93 3.40 15.99
CA SER A 177 3.45 4.75 16.33
C SER A 177 1.93 4.89 16.12
N VAL A 178 1.41 4.34 15.02
CA VAL A 178 -0.04 4.31 14.76
C VAL A 178 -0.76 3.43 15.80
N MET A 179 -0.24 2.26 16.15
CA MET A 179 -0.82 1.42 17.21
C MET A 179 -0.83 2.12 18.56
N ALA A 180 0.26 2.80 18.94
CA ALA A 180 0.30 3.58 20.17
C ALA A 180 -0.79 4.66 20.18
N MET A 181 -0.99 5.35 19.06
CA MET A 181 -2.05 6.34 18.89
C MET A 181 -3.45 5.76 19.06
N MET A 182 -3.70 4.57 18.50
CA MET A 182 -4.96 3.82 18.65
C MET A 182 -5.21 3.46 20.12
N PHE A 183 -4.20 2.94 20.82
CA PHE A 183 -4.31 2.54 22.23
C PHE A 183 -4.47 3.73 23.18
N ILE A 184 -3.73 4.83 22.94
CA ILE A 184 -3.91 6.09 23.66
C ILE A 184 -5.37 6.55 23.55
N THR A 185 -5.92 6.50 22.35
CA THR A 185 -7.31 6.90 22.10
C THR A 185 -8.32 5.97 22.76
N ALA A 186 -8.05 4.67 22.77
CA ALA A 186 -8.87 3.70 23.49
C ALA A 186 -8.87 3.93 25.02
N ILE A 187 -7.72 4.29 25.60
CA ILE A 187 -7.52 4.44 27.05
C ILE A 187 -7.99 5.82 27.57
N PHE A 188 -7.76 6.89 26.84
CA PHE A 188 -8.07 8.26 27.29
C PHE A 188 -9.30 8.85 26.61
N GLY A 189 -9.79 8.24 25.53
CA GLY A 189 -10.85 8.79 24.69
C GLY A 189 -10.30 9.70 23.57
N PRO A 190 -11.06 9.90 22.49
CA PRO A 190 -10.66 10.76 21.36
C PRO A 190 -10.42 12.23 21.76
N GLN A 191 -11.01 12.68 22.87
CA GLN A 191 -10.88 14.05 23.39
C GLN A 191 -9.44 14.38 23.81
N ILE A 192 -8.58 13.39 24.03
CA ILE A 192 -7.16 13.65 24.32
C ILE A 192 -6.49 14.47 23.21
N TRP A 193 -6.93 14.29 21.96
CA TRP A 193 -6.40 15.01 20.81
C TRP A 193 -6.89 16.47 20.73
N ASP A 194 -7.98 16.81 21.42
CA ASP A 194 -8.49 18.19 21.50
C ASP A 194 -7.73 19.05 22.50
N ILE A 195 -6.95 18.43 23.41
CA ILE A 195 -6.11 19.15 24.38
C ILE A 195 -5.18 20.08 23.63
N SER A 196 -5.18 21.35 24.01
CA SER A 196 -4.38 22.40 23.36
C SER A 196 -3.38 23.00 24.34
N VAL A 197 -2.12 23.09 23.92
CA VAL A 197 -1.02 23.70 24.68
C VAL A 197 -0.45 24.84 23.86
N ILE A 198 -0.42 26.04 24.43
CA ILE A 198 0.06 27.27 23.75
C ILE A 198 -0.68 27.47 22.39
N GLY A 199 -1.98 27.20 22.37
CA GLY A 199 -2.83 27.35 21.17
C GLY A 199 -2.66 26.26 20.11
N VAL A 200 -1.83 25.23 20.33
CA VAL A 200 -1.66 24.10 19.42
C VAL A 200 -2.37 22.87 19.98
N SER A 201 -3.35 22.35 19.25
CA SER A 201 -4.05 21.12 19.57
C SER A 201 -3.15 19.89 19.39
N PHE A 202 -3.25 18.92 20.29
CA PHE A 202 -2.53 17.65 20.24
C PHE A 202 -2.84 16.84 18.97
N ARG A 203 -3.97 17.09 18.32
CA ARG A 203 -4.34 16.54 17.00
C ARG A 203 -3.26 16.75 15.93
N TYR A 204 -2.49 17.84 16.02
CA TYR A 204 -1.41 18.11 15.05
C TYR A 204 -0.13 17.33 15.35
N LEU A 205 0.09 16.85 16.58
CA LEU A 205 1.35 16.21 16.95
C LEU A 205 1.63 14.94 16.13
N PRO A 206 0.66 14.01 15.93
CA PRO A 206 0.89 12.84 15.10
C PRO A 206 1.19 13.19 13.64
N SER A 207 0.46 14.15 13.05
CA SER A 207 0.68 14.57 11.66
C SER A 207 2.03 15.28 11.47
N MET A 208 2.45 16.12 12.41
CA MET A 208 3.76 16.77 12.39
C MET A 208 4.89 15.74 12.55
N PHE A 209 4.75 14.81 13.50
CA PHE A 209 5.69 13.71 13.67
C PHE A 209 5.79 12.85 12.40
N ALA A 210 4.66 12.43 11.84
CA ALA A 210 4.62 11.65 10.60
C ALA A 210 5.25 12.39 9.43
N PHE A 211 4.99 13.70 9.30
CA PHE A 211 5.59 14.52 8.25
C PHE A 211 7.11 14.63 8.42
N THR A 212 7.60 14.96 9.62
CA THR A 212 9.04 15.07 9.90
C THR A 212 9.76 13.74 9.66
N MET A 213 9.23 12.64 10.21
CA MET A 213 9.81 11.31 10.01
C MET A 213 9.73 10.88 8.55
N GLY A 214 8.65 11.24 7.85
CA GLY A 214 8.49 11.01 6.42
C GLY A 214 9.54 11.74 5.58
N CYS A 215 9.81 13.01 5.89
CA CYS A 215 10.89 13.77 5.23
C CYS A 215 12.26 13.13 5.48
N ILE A 216 12.56 12.72 6.71
CA ILE A 216 13.82 12.03 7.05
C ILE A 216 13.95 10.71 6.27
N ALA A 217 12.88 9.90 6.25
CA ALA A 217 12.85 8.64 5.50
C ALA A 217 13.05 8.87 4.00
N PHE A 218 12.37 9.86 3.42
CA PHE A 218 12.50 10.18 2.00
C PHE A 218 13.90 10.69 1.63
N LEU A 219 14.51 11.56 2.45
CA LEU A 219 15.90 11.97 2.25
C LEU A 219 16.86 10.79 2.31
N GLY A 220 16.64 9.85 3.24
CA GLY A 220 17.38 8.60 3.32
C GLY A 220 17.23 7.74 2.05
N ILE A 221 16.03 7.67 1.48
CA ILE A 221 15.76 6.99 0.21
C ILE A 221 16.49 7.68 -0.95
N LEU A 222 16.42 9.01 -1.05
CA LEU A 222 17.08 9.78 -2.11
C LEU A 222 18.59 9.59 -2.10
N ASN A 223 19.22 9.60 -0.91
CA ASN A 223 20.66 9.32 -0.78
C ASN A 223 21.01 7.92 -1.31
N LYS A 224 20.21 6.90 -0.97
CA LYS A 224 20.41 5.53 -1.47
C LYS A 224 20.21 5.40 -2.98
N ILE A 225 19.26 6.15 -3.55
CA ILE A 225 19.02 6.21 -5.00
C ILE A 225 20.19 6.88 -5.73
N SER A 226 20.70 7.99 -5.18
CA SER A 226 21.83 8.74 -5.74
C SER A 226 23.09 7.89 -5.84
N ASP A 227 23.38 7.08 -4.82
CA ASP A 227 24.63 6.34 -4.71
C ASP A 227 24.58 4.92 -5.32
N GLY A 228 23.41 4.46 -5.77
CA GLY A 228 23.11 3.03 -5.80
C GLY A 228 22.57 2.43 -7.09
N GLY A 229 22.48 3.16 -8.21
CA GLY A 229 21.94 2.62 -9.46
C GLY A 229 22.70 1.40 -9.99
N VAL A 230 22.06 0.23 -10.05
CA VAL A 230 22.71 -1.03 -10.48
C VAL A 230 22.64 -1.29 -11.98
N GLY A 231 21.88 -0.48 -12.73
CA GLY A 231 21.77 -0.56 -14.18
C GLY A 231 22.95 0.04 -14.91
N ARG A 232 22.94 -0.09 -16.24
CA ARG A 232 23.97 0.50 -17.11
C ARG A 232 24.08 2.01 -16.86
N ASN A 233 25.29 2.51 -16.59
CA ASN A 233 25.54 3.92 -16.27
C ASN A 233 24.81 4.44 -15.02
N GLY A 234 24.56 3.58 -14.02
CA GLY A 234 23.84 4.00 -12.80
C GLY A 234 22.33 4.13 -12.97
N SER A 235 21.77 3.52 -14.02
CA SER A 235 20.32 3.47 -14.27
C SER A 235 19.61 2.47 -13.35
N THR A 236 18.29 2.33 -13.51
CA THR A 236 17.49 1.35 -12.77
C THR A 236 17.83 -0.10 -13.15
N VAL A 237 17.29 -1.09 -12.43
CA VAL A 237 17.45 -2.52 -12.79
C VAL A 237 16.98 -2.86 -14.22
N ALA A 238 16.14 -2.02 -14.82
CA ALA A 238 15.63 -2.19 -16.18
C ALA A 238 16.41 -1.38 -17.23
N GLY A 239 17.42 -0.60 -16.84
CA GLY A 239 18.16 0.27 -17.75
C GLY A 239 17.44 1.60 -18.05
N THR A 240 16.39 1.94 -17.31
CA THR A 240 15.62 3.20 -17.47
C THR A 240 16.15 4.30 -16.56
N SER A 241 15.70 5.54 -16.78
CA SER A 241 16.05 6.67 -15.89
C SER A 241 15.64 6.40 -14.44
N ILE A 242 16.52 6.74 -13.50
CA ILE A 242 16.21 6.65 -12.06
C ILE A 242 15.03 7.54 -11.65
N ILE A 243 14.66 8.54 -12.46
CA ILE A 243 13.54 9.46 -12.19
C ILE A 243 12.23 8.95 -12.81
N ALA A 244 12.27 7.97 -13.73
CA ALA A 244 11.08 7.47 -14.42
C ALA A 244 9.90 7.09 -13.49
N PRO A 245 10.14 6.47 -12.31
CA PRO A 245 9.07 6.15 -11.37
C PRO A 245 8.28 7.36 -10.85
N VAL A 246 8.84 8.58 -10.86
CA VAL A 246 8.15 9.81 -10.41
C VAL A 246 6.88 10.07 -11.21
N ILE A 247 6.90 9.78 -12.52
CA ILE A 247 5.79 10.08 -13.42
C ILE A 247 4.52 9.32 -12.97
N HIS A 248 4.66 8.06 -12.58
CA HIS A 248 3.52 7.21 -12.26
C HIS A 248 2.86 7.60 -10.93
N ILE A 249 3.65 7.73 -9.85
CA ILE A 249 3.10 8.15 -8.55
C ILE A 249 2.65 9.61 -8.59
N GLY A 250 3.41 10.48 -9.28
CA GLY A 250 3.07 11.88 -9.48
C GLY A 250 1.74 12.04 -10.22
N ALA A 251 1.47 11.24 -11.24
CA ALA A 251 0.18 11.25 -11.94
C ALA A 251 -1.00 10.91 -11.00
N VAL A 252 -0.84 9.93 -10.10
CA VAL A 252 -1.89 9.59 -9.11
C VAL A 252 -2.09 10.76 -8.12
N LEU A 253 -1.01 11.25 -7.51
CA LEU A 253 -1.10 12.29 -6.49
C LEU A 253 -1.61 13.62 -7.06
N LEU A 254 -1.08 14.05 -8.21
CA LEU A 254 -1.51 15.29 -8.87
C LEU A 254 -2.94 15.20 -9.38
N SER A 255 -3.38 14.03 -9.87
CA SER A 255 -4.78 13.85 -10.25
C SER A 255 -5.72 13.86 -9.05
N GLY A 256 -5.31 13.28 -7.91
CA GLY A 256 -6.03 13.42 -6.64
C GLY A 256 -6.16 14.88 -6.21
N LEU A 257 -5.05 15.63 -6.20
CA LEU A 257 -5.06 17.07 -5.89
C LEU A 257 -5.93 17.86 -6.86
N TYR A 258 -5.91 17.52 -8.15
CA TYR A 258 -6.75 18.14 -9.16
C TYR A 258 -8.23 17.92 -8.86
N VAL A 259 -8.65 16.67 -8.64
CA VAL A 259 -10.06 16.35 -8.36
C VAL A 259 -10.52 16.99 -7.05
N ALA A 260 -9.70 16.97 -5.99
CA ALA A 260 -10.02 17.63 -4.73
C ALA A 260 -10.21 19.15 -4.90
N LYS A 261 -9.34 19.82 -5.66
CA LYS A 261 -9.36 21.28 -5.83
C LYS A 261 -10.47 21.79 -6.75
N TYR A 262 -10.82 21.02 -7.78
CA TYR A 262 -11.74 21.46 -8.83
C TYR A 262 -13.13 20.81 -8.78
N SER A 263 -13.39 19.98 -7.78
CA SER A 263 -14.71 19.44 -7.46
C SER A 263 -15.73 20.57 -7.27
N VAL A 264 -16.94 20.36 -7.78
CA VAL A 264 -18.08 21.28 -7.60
C VAL A 264 -18.93 20.89 -6.38
N GLU A 265 -18.89 19.62 -5.98
CA GLU A 265 -19.61 19.09 -4.81
C GLU A 265 -18.72 18.98 -3.55
N ASP A 266 -17.51 19.54 -3.58
CA ASP A 266 -16.51 19.40 -2.51
C ASP A 266 -16.36 17.94 -2.03
N ILE A 267 -16.30 17.00 -2.99
CA ILE A 267 -16.40 15.56 -2.69
C ILE A 267 -15.33 15.05 -1.75
N PHE A 268 -14.17 15.71 -1.71
CA PHE A 268 -13.11 15.37 -0.77
C PHE A 268 -13.48 15.77 0.67
N GLU A 269 -14.07 16.94 0.89
CA GLU A 269 -14.47 17.39 2.23
C GLU A 269 -15.71 16.66 2.74
N ASN A 270 -16.61 16.31 1.82
CA ASN A 270 -17.87 15.63 2.11
C ASN A 270 -17.71 14.10 2.24
N ASN A 271 -16.79 13.49 1.48
CA ASN A 271 -16.56 12.04 1.46
C ASN A 271 -15.05 11.69 1.52
N PRO A 272 -14.30 12.18 2.53
CA PRO A 272 -12.84 12.08 2.56
C PRO A 272 -12.33 10.65 2.57
N ILE A 273 -13.02 9.73 3.26
CA ILE A 273 -12.61 8.32 3.33
C ILE A 273 -12.71 7.65 1.96
N ILE A 274 -13.86 7.75 1.30
CA ILE A 274 -14.07 7.15 -0.03
C ILE A 274 -13.09 7.75 -1.03
N PHE A 275 -12.87 9.06 -0.96
CA PHE A 275 -11.90 9.77 -1.80
C PHE A 275 -10.47 9.25 -1.61
N VAL A 276 -10.01 9.12 -0.37
CA VAL A 276 -8.65 8.64 -0.08
C VAL A 276 -8.50 7.17 -0.42
N ILE A 277 -9.52 6.32 -0.20
CA ILE A 277 -9.46 4.91 -0.64
C ILE A 277 -9.33 4.85 -2.17
N LEU A 278 -10.11 5.65 -2.92
CA LEU A 278 -10.04 5.67 -4.38
C LEU A 278 -8.62 5.95 -4.89
N PHE A 279 -8.03 7.08 -4.50
CA PHE A 279 -6.67 7.45 -4.95
C PHE A 279 -5.58 6.61 -4.28
N GLY A 280 -5.82 6.11 -3.07
CA GLY A 280 -4.97 5.16 -2.38
C GLY A 280 -4.83 3.85 -3.15
N LEU A 281 -5.94 3.24 -3.59
CA LEU A 281 -5.93 2.01 -4.40
C LEU A 281 -5.32 2.23 -5.79
N MET A 282 -5.45 3.43 -6.37
CA MET A 282 -4.68 3.79 -7.57
C MET A 282 -3.17 3.79 -7.29
N ALA A 283 -2.74 4.37 -6.17
CA ALA A 283 -1.33 4.35 -5.75
C ALA A 283 -0.83 2.93 -5.43
N THR A 284 -1.67 2.09 -4.80
CA THR A 284 -1.41 0.66 -4.58
C THR A 284 -1.14 -0.05 -5.91
N LYS A 285 -1.99 0.12 -6.93
CA LYS A 285 -1.80 -0.53 -8.23
C LYS A 285 -0.50 -0.10 -8.90
N VAL A 286 -0.19 1.20 -8.87
CA VAL A 286 1.07 1.75 -9.41
C VAL A 286 2.29 1.21 -8.64
N THR A 287 2.17 1.04 -7.32
CA THR A 287 3.20 0.41 -6.50
C THR A 287 3.42 -1.06 -6.87
N ASN A 288 2.33 -1.83 -7.04
CA ASN A 288 2.41 -3.23 -7.45
C ASN A 288 3.07 -3.38 -8.83
N LYS A 289 2.80 -2.46 -9.76
CA LYS A 289 3.51 -2.40 -11.05
C LYS A 289 5.00 -2.16 -10.90
N LEU A 290 5.40 -1.26 -9.99
CA LEU A 290 6.80 -0.99 -9.70
C LEU A 290 7.50 -2.22 -9.08
N ILE A 291 6.83 -2.93 -8.17
CA ILE A 291 7.33 -4.18 -7.58
C ILE A 291 7.58 -5.22 -8.69
N VAL A 292 6.58 -5.45 -9.56
CA VAL A 292 6.71 -6.38 -10.69
C VAL A 292 7.84 -5.96 -11.64
N ALA A 293 7.93 -4.66 -11.96
CA ALA A 293 8.98 -4.11 -12.82
C ALA A 293 10.37 -4.34 -12.22
N HIS A 294 10.52 -4.18 -10.91
CA HIS A 294 11.76 -4.48 -10.21
C HIS A 294 12.12 -5.96 -10.33
N MET A 295 11.22 -6.85 -9.90
CA MET A 295 11.51 -8.28 -9.84
C MET A 295 11.77 -8.88 -11.23
N SER A 296 11.02 -8.42 -12.23
CA SER A 296 11.19 -8.86 -13.62
C SER A 296 12.26 -8.08 -14.39
N LYS A 297 12.91 -7.10 -13.75
CA LYS A 297 13.92 -6.21 -14.36
C LYS A 297 13.42 -5.57 -15.65
N SER A 298 12.19 -5.07 -15.65
CA SER A 298 11.54 -4.46 -16.80
C SER A 298 11.18 -3.01 -16.54
N GLU A 299 10.84 -2.29 -17.61
CA GLU A 299 10.22 -0.98 -17.47
C GLU A 299 8.84 -1.12 -16.81
N ILE A 300 8.42 -0.08 -16.09
CA ILE A 300 7.07 0.03 -15.51
C ILE A 300 6.04 0.32 -16.61
N TRP A 301 6.50 0.83 -17.76
CA TRP A 301 5.68 1.51 -18.76
C TRP A 301 4.62 0.60 -19.36
N ASN A 302 3.35 0.90 -19.04
CA ASN A 302 2.19 0.47 -19.78
C ASN A 302 1.31 1.71 -20.03
N PRO A 303 1.18 2.19 -21.28
CA PRO A 303 0.43 3.40 -21.60
C PRO A 303 -1.09 3.25 -21.40
N TYR A 304 -1.60 2.05 -21.11
CA TYR A 304 -3.03 1.76 -21.00
C TYR A 304 -3.46 1.38 -19.59
N ASP A 305 -2.92 2.04 -18.56
CA ASP A 305 -3.39 1.80 -17.21
C ASP A 305 -4.81 2.35 -17.00
N LEU A 306 -5.77 1.43 -17.03
CA LEU A 306 -7.20 1.71 -16.92
C LEU A 306 -7.57 2.52 -15.68
N SER A 307 -6.77 2.44 -14.61
CA SER A 307 -7.00 3.21 -13.37
C SER A 307 -7.03 4.72 -13.62
N PHE A 308 -6.28 5.23 -14.60
CA PHE A 308 -6.27 6.66 -14.93
C PHE A 308 -7.51 7.11 -15.72
N LEU A 309 -8.41 6.21 -16.11
CA LEU A 309 -9.73 6.59 -16.62
C LEU A 309 -10.56 7.32 -15.57
N VAL A 310 -10.38 7.01 -14.28
CA VAL A 310 -11.12 7.64 -13.18
C VAL A 310 -10.91 9.17 -13.15
N PRO A 311 -9.67 9.70 -12.99
CA PRO A 311 -9.46 11.14 -13.00
C PRO A 311 -9.78 11.79 -14.35
N LEU A 312 -9.66 11.06 -15.47
CA LEU A 312 -10.09 11.57 -16.78
C LEU A 312 -11.61 11.78 -16.87
N VAL A 313 -12.40 10.90 -16.26
CA VAL A 313 -13.86 11.06 -16.16
C VAL A 313 -14.22 12.27 -15.30
N PHE A 314 -13.53 12.49 -14.17
CA PHE A 314 -13.70 13.72 -13.37
C PHE A 314 -13.36 14.98 -14.17
N PHE A 315 -12.23 14.98 -14.88
CA PHE A 315 -11.84 16.08 -15.76
C PHE A 315 -12.90 16.36 -16.85
N ALA A 316 -13.39 15.31 -17.52
CA ALA A 316 -14.41 15.43 -18.56
C ALA A 316 -15.75 15.94 -17.98
N ASN A 317 -16.20 15.40 -16.85
CA ASN A 317 -17.41 15.85 -16.18
C ASN A 317 -17.30 17.34 -15.81
N ARG A 318 -16.15 17.78 -15.29
CA ARG A 318 -15.90 19.19 -14.98
C ARG A 318 -15.99 20.08 -16.22
N LYS A 319 -15.42 19.65 -17.35
CA LYS A 319 -15.51 20.38 -18.64
C LYS A 319 -16.93 20.44 -19.20
N MET A 320 -17.76 19.47 -18.87
CA MET A 320 -19.18 19.44 -19.23
C MET A 320 -20.07 20.20 -18.24
N SER A 321 -19.48 21.03 -17.36
CA SER A 321 -20.17 21.77 -16.30
C SER A 321 -20.82 20.87 -15.23
N ALA A 322 -20.16 19.77 -14.88
CA ALA A 322 -20.55 18.82 -13.82
C ALA A 322 -22.00 18.29 -13.98
N LYS A 323 -22.33 17.77 -15.17
CA LYS A 323 -23.65 17.21 -15.46
C LYS A 323 -23.97 15.95 -14.66
N ILE A 324 -22.96 15.16 -14.31
CA ILE A 324 -23.11 13.95 -13.50
C ILE A 324 -22.74 14.30 -12.06
N PRO A 325 -23.54 13.91 -11.06
CA PRO A 325 -23.19 14.09 -9.67
C PRO A 325 -21.83 13.49 -9.33
N GLU A 326 -20.92 14.28 -8.77
CA GLU A 326 -19.54 13.88 -8.52
C GLU A 326 -19.45 12.78 -7.45
N THR A 327 -20.38 12.77 -6.49
CA THR A 327 -20.51 11.71 -5.48
C THR A 327 -20.79 10.34 -6.11
N TYR A 328 -21.58 10.31 -7.19
CA TYR A 328 -21.84 9.08 -7.96
C TYR A 328 -20.58 8.62 -8.72
N LEU A 329 -19.87 9.57 -9.35
CA LEU A 329 -18.58 9.29 -10.01
C LEU A 329 -17.53 8.78 -9.03
N LEU A 330 -17.50 9.31 -7.80
CA LEU A 330 -16.59 8.87 -6.75
C LEU A 330 -16.85 7.41 -6.37
N THR A 331 -18.12 7.06 -6.14
CA THR A 331 -18.51 5.68 -5.78
C THR A 331 -18.25 4.70 -6.92
N LEU A 332 -18.63 5.06 -8.15
CA LEU A 332 -18.34 4.24 -9.34
C LEU A 332 -16.84 4.10 -9.59
N GLY A 333 -16.08 5.17 -9.40
CA GLY A 333 -14.62 5.16 -9.50
C GLY A 333 -14.00 4.21 -8.49
N LEU A 334 -14.49 4.20 -7.24
CA LEU A 334 -14.05 3.28 -6.20
C LEU A 334 -14.35 1.82 -6.55
N ILE A 335 -15.56 1.52 -7.03
CA ILE A 335 -15.91 0.18 -7.48
C ILE A 335 -15.01 -0.24 -8.63
N PHE A 336 -14.83 0.64 -9.62
CA PHE A 336 -14.00 0.38 -10.78
C PHE A 336 -12.55 0.09 -10.40
N ILE A 337 -11.91 0.94 -9.58
CA ILE A 337 -10.50 0.74 -9.19
C ILE A 337 -10.32 -0.52 -8.35
N SER A 338 -11.29 -0.84 -7.49
CA SER A 338 -11.24 -2.05 -6.65
C SER A 338 -11.30 -3.31 -7.51
N VAL A 339 -12.21 -3.33 -8.50
CA VAL A 339 -12.36 -4.44 -9.45
C VAL A 339 -11.13 -4.57 -10.36
N ASP A 340 -10.64 -3.46 -10.88
CA ASP A 340 -9.45 -3.37 -11.73
C ASP A 340 -8.19 -3.86 -10.98
N LEU A 341 -7.98 -3.41 -9.74
CA LEU A 341 -6.89 -3.87 -8.88
C LEU A 341 -7.01 -5.36 -8.57
N TYR A 342 -8.20 -5.85 -8.21
CA TYR A 342 -8.43 -7.28 -7.94
C TYR A 342 -8.05 -8.14 -9.14
N PHE A 343 -8.51 -7.79 -10.35
CA PHE A 343 -8.19 -8.54 -11.55
C PHE A 343 -6.71 -8.45 -11.92
N TYR A 344 -6.11 -7.26 -11.84
CA TYR A 344 -4.69 -7.07 -12.07
C TYR A 344 -3.84 -7.93 -11.14
N SER A 345 -4.09 -7.86 -9.83
CA SER A 345 -3.35 -8.64 -8.83
C SER A 345 -3.57 -10.14 -9.01
N SER A 346 -4.81 -10.58 -9.22
CA SER A 346 -5.13 -12.00 -9.44
C SER A 346 -4.44 -12.56 -10.68
N ALA A 347 -4.47 -11.83 -11.79
CA ALA A 347 -3.86 -12.25 -13.04
C ALA A 347 -2.34 -12.38 -12.92
N ILE A 348 -1.65 -11.39 -12.34
CA ILE A 348 -0.21 -11.47 -12.10
C ILE A 348 0.14 -12.64 -11.18
N CYS A 349 -0.60 -12.80 -10.08
CA CYS A 349 -0.37 -13.91 -9.15
C CYS A 349 -0.46 -15.26 -9.87
N MET A 350 -1.50 -15.44 -10.70
CA MET A 350 -1.70 -16.67 -11.45
C MET A 350 -0.65 -16.88 -12.54
N GLU A 351 -0.24 -15.83 -13.27
CA GLU A 351 0.83 -15.91 -14.29
C GLU A 351 2.16 -16.38 -13.66
N ILE A 352 2.54 -15.78 -12.53
CA ILE A 352 3.77 -16.16 -11.81
C ILE A 352 3.66 -17.57 -11.25
N CYS A 353 2.54 -17.91 -10.60
CA CYS A 353 2.29 -19.24 -10.06
C CYS A 353 2.37 -20.31 -11.16
N ASN A 354 1.75 -20.08 -12.31
CA ASN A 354 1.78 -21.00 -13.44
C ASN A 354 3.20 -21.16 -14.00
N HIS A 355 3.94 -20.05 -14.15
CA HIS A 355 5.33 -20.09 -14.63
C HIS A 355 6.26 -20.85 -13.68
N MET A 356 6.18 -20.57 -12.38
CA MET A 356 7.04 -21.18 -11.36
C MET A 356 6.52 -22.55 -10.87
N ARG A 357 5.36 -23.00 -11.36
CA ARG A 357 4.66 -24.23 -10.94
C ARG A 357 4.42 -24.26 -9.42
N LEU A 358 3.89 -23.15 -8.90
CA LEU A 358 3.55 -22.95 -7.49
C LEU A 358 2.04 -22.81 -7.33
N HIS A 359 1.54 -23.15 -6.15
CA HIS A 359 0.17 -22.81 -5.75
C HIS A 359 0.20 -21.61 -4.80
N LEU A 360 -0.69 -20.63 -5.02
CA LEU A 360 -0.67 -19.37 -4.29
C LEU A 360 -0.83 -19.55 -2.77
N PHE A 361 -1.75 -20.44 -2.35
CA PHE A 361 -2.10 -20.64 -0.93
C PHE A 361 -1.85 -22.08 -0.45
N LYS A 362 -1.00 -22.84 -1.16
CA LYS A 362 -0.68 -24.22 -0.78
C LYS A 362 0.82 -24.47 -0.92
N ILE A 363 1.40 -25.12 0.07
CA ILE A 363 2.79 -25.58 0.01
C ILE A 363 2.86 -26.75 -0.96
N THR A 364 3.60 -26.56 -2.05
CA THR A 364 3.91 -27.64 -2.99
C THR A 364 5.09 -28.44 -2.44
N ASP A 365 4.89 -29.74 -2.22
CA ASP A 365 5.94 -30.63 -1.75
C ASP A 365 7.03 -30.79 -2.84
N LYS A 366 8.26 -30.40 -2.54
CA LYS A 366 9.39 -30.49 -3.49
C LYS A 366 9.83 -31.93 -3.74
N SER A 367 9.40 -32.89 -2.92
CA SER A 367 9.72 -34.32 -3.01
C SER A 367 9.07 -35.04 -4.20
N LYS A 368 8.05 -34.45 -4.84
CA LYS A 368 7.38 -35.01 -6.04
C LYS A 368 7.91 -34.45 -7.38
N LYS A 369 9.05 -33.76 -7.38
CA LYS A 369 9.66 -33.18 -8.60
C LYS A 369 10.63 -34.12 -9.34
N SER A 370 10.77 -35.37 -8.90
CA SER A 370 11.72 -36.35 -9.46
C SER A 370 11.08 -37.65 -9.96
N GLU A 371 9.82 -37.60 -10.40
CA GLU A 371 9.20 -38.67 -11.20
C GLU A 371 8.76 -38.15 -12.57
#